data_AF-A0A485JC54-F1
#
_entry.id   AF-A0A485JC54-F1
#
_cell.length_a   1.000
_cell.length_b   1.000
_cell.length_c   1.000
_cell.angle_alpha   90.00
_cell.angle_beta   90.00
_cell.angle_gamma   90.00
#
_symmetry.space_group_name_H-M   'P 1'
#
loop_
_entity.id
_entity.type
_entity.pdbx_description
1 polymer ?
#
loop_
_entity_poly.entity_id
_entity_poly.type
_entity_poly.pdbx_seq_one_letter_code
_entity_poly.pdbx_strand_id
1 'polypeptide(L)'
;MMIEGIFTDGDLRRVFDMGVDVRQLSIADVMTPGGIRVRPGILAVEALNLMQSRHITSVMVADGDHLLGVLHMHDLLRAGVV
;
A
#
# COMPACT_ATOMS: atom_id res chain seq x y z
N MET A 1 -11.82 -1.42 -12.39
CA MET A 1 -11.38 -0.27 -11.57
C MET A 1 -9.87 -0.18 -11.66
N MET A 2 -9.36 0.99 -12.06
CA MET A 2 -7.94 1.31 -12.21
C MET A 2 -7.37 1.82 -10.89
N ILE A 3 -6.12 1.47 -10.57
CA ILE A 3 -5.42 1.97 -9.38
C ILE A 3 -4.83 3.34 -9.67
N GLU A 4 -5.40 4.38 -9.08
CA GLU A 4 -4.90 5.77 -9.18
C GLU A 4 -3.80 6.06 -8.14
N GLY A 5 -3.85 5.42 -6.98
CA GLY A 5 -2.88 5.61 -5.92
C GLY A 5 -3.26 4.91 -4.61
N ILE A 6 -2.41 5.11 -3.61
CA ILE A 6 -2.59 4.61 -2.25
C ILE A 6 -2.31 5.72 -1.24
N PHE A 7 -3.01 5.67 -0.11
CA PHE A 7 -2.77 6.56 1.02
C PHE A 7 -2.79 5.74 2.30
N THR A 8 -1.76 5.90 3.13
CA THR A 8 -1.53 5.12 4.34
C THR A 8 -1.52 6.02 5.58
N ASP A 9 -1.61 5.44 6.77
CA ASP A 9 -1.45 6.20 8.03
C ASP A 9 -0.09 6.91 8.11
N GLY A 10 0.94 6.36 7.46
CA GLY A 10 2.23 7.02 7.33
C GLY A 10 2.17 8.27 6.46
N ASP A 11 1.38 8.26 5.39
CA ASP A 11 1.10 9.46 4.57
C ASP A 11 0.31 10.48 5.39
N LEU A 12 -0.72 10.04 6.12
CA LEU A 12 -1.52 10.91 6.98
C LEU A 12 -0.63 11.67 7.97
N ARG A 13 0.26 10.97 8.68
CA ARG A 13 1.22 11.61 9.59
C ARG A 13 2.06 12.66 8.86
N ARG A 14 2.62 12.33 7.68
CA ARG A 14 3.42 13.27 6.88
C ARG A 14 2.63 14.50 6.45
N VAL A 15 1.36 14.34 6.09
CA VAL A 15 0.49 15.44 5.69
C VAL A 15 0.20 16.37 6.87
N PHE A 16 -0.04 15.84 8.07
CA PHE A 16 -0.20 16.66 9.28
C PHE A 16 1.05 17.49 9.59
N ASP A 17 2.24 16.93 9.36
CA ASP A 17 3.51 17.63 9.57
C ASP A 17 3.71 18.83 8.61
N MET A 18 2.93 18.92 7.52
CA MET A 18 3.00 20.03 6.56
C MET A 18 2.26 21.30 7.02
N GLY A 19 1.49 21.25 8.13
CA GLY A 19 0.79 22.42 8.68
C GLY A 19 -0.39 22.91 7.82
N VAL A 20 -0.83 22.11 6.87
CA VAL A 20 -2.00 22.35 6.01
C VAL A 20 -3.29 21.88 6.67
N ASP A 21 -4.40 22.56 6.41
CA ASP A 21 -5.71 22.08 6.85
C ASP A 21 -6.13 20.87 6.00
N VAL A 22 -5.93 19.67 6.56
CA VAL A 22 -6.26 18.39 5.92
C VAL A 22 -7.71 18.28 5.46
N ARG A 23 -8.62 19.07 6.04
CA ARG A 23 -10.05 19.09 5.67
C ARG A 23 -10.30 19.78 4.32
N GLN A 24 -9.31 20.51 3.81
CA GLN A 24 -9.38 21.21 2.52
C GLN A 24 -8.68 20.45 1.40
N LEU A 25 -7.95 19.37 1.72
CA LEU A 25 -7.22 18.57 0.74
C LEU A 25 -8.11 17.47 0.18
N SER A 26 -7.98 17.20 -1.12
CA SER A 26 -8.53 16.02 -1.74
C SER A 26 -7.55 14.86 -1.65
N ILE A 27 -8.05 13.62 -1.79
CA ILE A 27 -7.17 12.45 -1.80
C ILE A 27 -6.16 12.49 -2.96
N ALA A 28 -6.53 13.11 -4.09
CA ALA A 28 -5.65 13.27 -5.25
C ALA A 28 -4.44 14.18 -4.96
N ASP A 29 -4.55 15.08 -3.97
CA ASP A 29 -3.47 15.98 -3.59
C ASP A 29 -2.39 15.29 -2.73
N VAL A 30 -2.77 14.19 -2.05
CA VAL A 30 -1.94 13.60 -0.98
C VAL A 30 -1.65 12.11 -1.13
N MET A 31 -2.33 11.39 -2.03
CA MET A 31 -2.04 9.98 -2.27
C MET A 31 -0.70 9.80 -2.96
N THR A 32 -0.05 8.65 -2.72
CA THR A 32 1.07 8.20 -3.55
C THR A 32 0.51 7.64 -4.86
N PRO A 33 0.81 8.24 -6.03
CA PRO A 33 0.25 7.78 -7.30
C PRO A 33 0.70 6.37 -7.67
N GLY A 34 -0.24 5.56 -8.16
CA GLY A 34 -0.04 4.16 -8.59
C GLY A 34 0.24 3.16 -7.45
N GLY A 35 1.10 3.50 -6.50
CA GLY A 35 1.51 2.64 -5.38
C GLY A 35 2.28 1.38 -5.79
N ILE A 36 2.79 0.65 -4.79
CA ILE A 36 3.48 -0.62 -5.00
C ILE A 36 2.44 -1.74 -5.14
N ARG A 37 2.58 -2.56 -6.17
CA ARG A 37 1.68 -3.66 -6.50
C ARG A 37 2.45 -4.94 -6.83
N VAL A 38 1.81 -6.07 -6.60
CA VAL A 38 2.29 -7.41 -6.96
C VAL A 38 1.23 -8.14 -7.78
N ARG A 39 1.68 -9.09 -8.62
CA ARG A 39 0.76 -9.88 -9.46
C ARG A 39 0.03 -10.93 -8.60
N PRO A 40 -1.20 -11.33 -8.99
CA PRO A 40 -1.82 -12.52 -8.42
C PRO A 40 -0.90 -13.74 -8.65
N GLY A 41 -0.77 -14.58 -7.61
CA GLY A 41 0.10 -15.75 -7.64
C GLY A 41 1.54 -15.52 -7.16
N ILE A 42 1.91 -14.31 -6.73
CA ILE A 42 3.17 -14.08 -6.03
C ILE A 42 3.27 -15.00 -4.80
N LEU A 43 4.48 -15.52 -4.51
CA LEU A 43 4.67 -16.29 -3.29
C LEU A 43 4.56 -15.37 -2.07
N ALA A 44 3.94 -15.89 -1.01
CA ALA A 44 3.75 -15.12 0.23
C ALA A 44 5.08 -14.60 0.81
N VAL A 45 6.14 -15.41 0.74
CA VAL A 45 7.50 -15.03 1.18
C VAL A 45 8.10 -13.91 0.33
N GLU A 46 7.83 -13.90 -0.98
CA GLU A 46 8.30 -12.84 -1.87
C GLU A 46 7.56 -11.53 -1.60
N ALA A 47 6.25 -11.60 -1.33
CA ALA A 47 5.48 -10.44 -0.91
C ALA A 47 5.99 -9.87 0.42
N LEU A 48 6.32 -10.73 1.39
CA LEU A 48 6.90 -10.32 2.67
C LEU A 48 8.29 -9.68 2.50
N ASN A 49 9.17 -10.29 1.70
CA ASN A 49 10.50 -9.75 1.39
C ASN A 49 10.40 -8.38 0.69
N LEU A 50 9.45 -8.24 -0.24
CA LEU A 50 9.17 -6.96 -0.89
C LEU A 50 8.75 -5.90 0.14
N MET A 51 7.79 -6.24 1.01
CA MET A 51 7.33 -5.35 2.09
C MET A 51 8.50 -4.87 2.96
N GLN A 52 9.38 -5.78 3.38
CA GLN A 52 10.58 -5.46 4.18
C GLN A 52 11.55 -4.55 3.42
N SER A 53 11.89 -4.89 2.18
CA SER A 53 12.85 -4.10 1.37
C SER A 53 12.36 -2.69 1.03
N ARG A 54 11.04 -2.50 0.98
CA ARG A 54 10.38 -1.21 0.69
C ARG A 54 9.92 -0.49 1.94
N HIS A 55 10.15 -1.05 3.13
CA HIS A 55 9.70 -0.52 4.41
C HIS A 55 8.19 -0.20 4.44
N ILE A 56 7.38 -1.09 3.87
CA ILE A 56 5.91 -1.00 3.84
C ILE A 56 5.29 -2.21 4.56
N THR A 57 4.09 -2.05 5.10
CA THR A 57 3.38 -3.14 5.82
C THR A 57 2.20 -3.71 5.04
N SER A 58 1.88 -3.14 3.88
CA SER A 58 0.79 -3.58 3.02
C SER A 58 1.21 -3.48 1.56
N VAL A 59 0.70 -4.38 0.72
CA VAL A 59 0.91 -4.33 -0.73
C VAL A 59 -0.39 -4.66 -1.46
N MET A 60 -0.62 -3.96 -2.57
CA MET A 60 -1.77 -4.24 -3.44
C MET A 60 -1.50 -5.47 -4.30
N VAL A 61 -2.48 -6.36 -4.42
CA VAL A 61 -2.48 -7.46 -5.38
C VAL A 61 -3.32 -7.04 -6.58
N ALA A 62 -2.73 -7.02 -7.77
CA ALA A 62 -3.37 -6.49 -8.96
C ALA A 62 -3.00 -7.26 -10.23
N ASP A 63 -3.94 -7.35 -11.17
CA ASP A 63 -3.67 -7.76 -12.55
C ASP A 63 -3.66 -6.53 -13.46
N GLY A 64 -2.46 -6.08 -13.85
CA GLY A 64 -2.26 -4.78 -14.47
C GLY A 64 -2.68 -3.64 -13.53
N ASP A 65 -3.66 -2.83 -13.96
CA ASP A 65 -4.26 -1.76 -13.17
C ASP A 65 -5.52 -2.22 -12.40
N HIS A 66 -5.95 -3.47 -12.59
CA HIS A 66 -7.11 -3.99 -11.90
C HIS A 66 -6.75 -4.47 -10.50
N LEU A 67 -7.20 -3.72 -9.48
CA LEU A 67 -7.05 -4.12 -8.09
C LEU A 67 -7.87 -5.37 -7.79
N LEU A 68 -7.20 -6.42 -7.30
CA LEU A 68 -7.81 -7.68 -6.90
C LEU A 68 -7.92 -7.82 -5.37
N GLY A 69 -7.01 -7.19 -4.64
CA GLY A 69 -7.02 -7.21 -3.18
C GLY A 69 -5.81 -6.52 -2.56
N VAL A 70 -5.67 -6.67 -1.25
CA VAL A 70 -4.57 -6.11 -0.46
C VAL A 70 -4.08 -7.20 0.49
N LEU A 71 -2.76 -7.31 0.66
CA LEU A 71 -2.13 -8.13 1.69
C LEU A 71 -1.51 -7.24 2.74
N HIS A 72 -1.82 -7.47 4.01
CA HIS A 72 -1.11 -6.88 5.14
C HIS A 72 -0.04 -7.85 5.64
N MET A 73 1.10 -7.33 6.11
CA MET A 73 2.20 -8.13 6.66
C MET A 73 1.71 -9.07 7.78
N HIS A 74 0.81 -8.58 8.63
CA HIS A 74 0.20 -9.38 9.69
C HIS A 74 -0.59 -10.60 9.19
N ASP A 75 -1.18 -10.55 7.99
CA ASP A 75 -1.88 -11.71 7.41
C ASP A 75 -0.88 -12.80 7.06
N LEU A 76 0.27 -12.42 6.52
CA LEU A 76 1.37 -13.33 6.18
C LEU A 76 1.96 -13.98 7.44
N LEU A 77 2.21 -13.18 8.48
CA LEU A 77 2.73 -13.68 9.75
C LEU A 77 1.75 -14.64 10.43
N ARG A 78 0.44 -14.32 10.42
CA ARG A 78 -0.60 -15.20 10.96
C ARG A 78 -0.72 -16.52 10.20
N ALA A 79 -0.43 -16.51 8.90
CA ALA A 79 -0.36 -17.70 8.07
C ALA A 79 0.93 -18.53 8.26
N GLY A 80 1.85 -18.09 9.11
CA GLY A 80 3.10 -18.79 9.39
C GLY A 80 4.22 -18.53 8.38
N VAL A 81 4.10 -17.46 7.57
CA VAL A 81 5.14 -17.02 6.65
C VAL A 81 6.15 -16.20 7.46
N VAL A 82 7.35 -16.76 7.68
CA VAL A 82 8.44 -16.17 8.48
C VAL A 82 9.78 -16.30 7.78
#